data_AF-A0A3C1A4V0-F1
#
_entry.id   AF-A0A3C1A4V0-F1
#
_cell.length_a   1.000
_cell.length_b   1.000
_cell.length_c   1.000
_cell.angle_alpha   90.00
_cell.angle_beta   90.00
_cell.angle_gamma   90.00
#
_symmetry.space_group_name_H-M   'P 1'
#
loop_
_entity.id
_entity.type
_entity.pdbx_description
1 polymer ?
#
loop_
_entity_poly.entity_id
_entity_poly.type
_entity_poly.pdbx_seq_one_letter_code
_entity_poly.pdbx_strand_id
1 'polypeptide(L)'
;VSVTLIFLGVLLTGLNIYPKLAKYAGAGTIVPITGFANSVAAPSIEARTEGFVLGVGAKLFTIAGPVIVYGIGASFLAGIWYFIKTL
;
A
#
# COMPACT_ATOMS: atom_id res chain seq x y z
N VAL A 1 1.77 -14.15 8.52
CA VAL A 1 0.45 -13.99 7.87
C VAL A 1 0.40 -12.75 6.98
N SER A 2 0.70 -11.54 7.48
CA SER A 2 0.62 -10.29 6.69
C SER A 2 1.52 -10.28 5.45
N VAL A 3 2.76 -10.77 5.55
CA VAL A 3 3.68 -10.87 4.40
C VAL A 3 3.12 -11.78 3.31
N THR A 4 2.51 -12.91 3.69
CA THR A 4 1.86 -13.84 2.75
C THR A 4 0.68 -13.18 2.03
N LEU A 5 -0.13 -12.40 2.74
CA LEU A 5 -1.24 -11.64 2.15
C LEU A 5 -0.72 -10.57 1.16
N ILE A 6 0.29 -9.80 1.55
CA ILE A 6 0.93 -8.81 0.66
C ILE A 6 1.46 -9.50 -0.59
N PHE A 7 2.21 -10.59 -0.41
CA PHE A 7 2.79 -11.34 -1.52
C PHE A 7 1.71 -11.85 -2.48
N LEU A 8 0.66 -12.49 -1.96
CA LEU A 8 -0.46 -12.97 -2.77
C LEU A 8 -1.19 -11.81 -3.46
N GLY A 9 -1.36 -10.68 -2.79
CA GLY A 9 -1.93 -9.46 -3.36
C GLY A 9 -1.13 -8.99 -4.58
N VAL A 10 0.17 -8.74 -4.41
CA VAL A 10 1.06 -8.28 -5.50
C VAL A 10 1.14 -9.33 -6.63
N LEU A 11 1.24 -10.62 -6.29
CA LEU A 11 1.32 -11.69 -7.28
C LEU A 11 0.04 -11.75 -8.14
N LEU A 12 -1.13 -11.75 -7.51
CA LEU A 12 -2.41 -11.76 -8.22
C LEU A 12 -2.62 -10.47 -9.02
N THR A 13 -2.09 -9.33 -8.56
CA THR A 13 -2.10 -8.06 -9.31
C THR A 13 -1.26 -8.19 -10.59
N GLY A 14 -0.03 -8.72 -10.48
CA GLY A 14 0.85 -8.97 -11.62
C GLY A 14 0.29 -9.96 -12.63
N LEU A 15 -0.49 -10.95 -12.16
CA LEU A 15 -1.20 -11.91 -13.01
C LEU A 15 -2.52 -11.37 -13.59
N ASN A 16 -2.90 -10.12 -13.27
CA ASN A 16 -4.16 -9.51 -13.70
C ASN A 16 -5.44 -10.26 -13.21
N ILE A 17 -5.29 -11.00 -12.11
CA ILE A 17 -6.38 -11.78 -11.47
C ILE A 17 -6.99 -10.97 -10.32
N TYR A 18 -6.17 -10.20 -9.60
CA TYR A 18 -6.61 -9.41 -8.45
C TYR A 18 -7.77 -8.45 -8.77
N PRO A 19 -7.78 -7.69 -9.88
CA PRO A 19 -8.88 -6.78 -10.19
C PRO A 19 -10.21 -7.51 -10.41
N LYS A 20 -10.16 -8.71 -11.00
CA LYS A 20 -11.35 -9.56 -11.22
C LYS A 20 -11.86 -10.10 -9.89
N LEU A 21 -10.96 -10.56 -9.03
CA LEU A 21 -11.28 -11.01 -7.69
C LEU A 21 -11.89 -9.87 -6.86
N ALA A 22 -11.31 -8.67 -6.94
CA ALA A 22 -11.78 -7.49 -6.23
C ALA A 22 -13.18 -7.05 -6.66
N LYS A 23 -13.50 -7.19 -7.96
CA LYS A 23 -14.84 -6.93 -8.48
C LYS A 23 -15.89 -7.92 -7.97
N TYR A 24 -15.51 -9.19 -7.77
CA TYR A 24 -16.41 -10.25 -7.28
C TYR A 24 -16.56 -10.27 -5.76
N ALA A 25 -15.45 -10.15 -5.03
CA ALA A 25 -15.42 -10.18 -3.57
C ALA A 25 -15.71 -8.81 -2.92
N GLY A 26 -15.72 -7.74 -3.71
CA GLY A 26 -16.11 -6.40 -3.28
C GLY A 26 -15.17 -5.80 -2.22
N ALA A 27 -15.75 -5.08 -1.26
CA ALA A 27 -15.00 -4.36 -0.23
C ALA A 27 -14.08 -5.27 0.60
N GLY A 28 -14.43 -6.56 0.77
CA GLY A 28 -13.65 -7.52 1.55
C GLY A 28 -12.23 -7.79 1.01
N THR A 29 -11.99 -7.54 -0.27
CA THR A 29 -10.66 -7.61 -0.91
C THR A 29 -9.96 -6.26 -1.02
N ILE A 30 -10.66 -5.15 -0.80
CA ILE A 30 -10.13 -3.78 -0.92
C ILE A 30 -9.69 -3.24 0.44
N VAL A 31 -10.42 -3.59 1.49
CA VAL A 31 -10.18 -3.15 2.88
C VAL A 31 -8.93 -3.79 3.54
N PRO A 32 -8.54 -5.05 3.26
CA PRO A 32 -7.34 -5.64 3.85
C PRO A 32 -6.03 -5.09 3.25
N ILE A 33 -4.90 -5.44 3.89
CA ILE A 33 -3.53 -5.11 3.45
C ILE A 33 -3.25 -5.54 1.99
N THR A 34 -3.99 -6.53 1.48
CA THR A 34 -3.93 -6.96 0.07
C THR A 34 -4.37 -5.86 -0.90
N GLY A 35 -5.38 -5.05 -0.54
CA GLY A 35 -5.88 -3.96 -1.36
C GLY A 35 -4.86 -2.84 -1.49
N PHE A 36 -4.16 -2.53 -0.39
CA PHE A 36 -3.02 -1.63 -0.39
C PHE A 36 -1.87 -2.18 -1.26
N ALA A 37 -1.58 -3.48 -1.17
CA ALA A 37 -0.56 -4.10 -2.01
C ALA A 37 -0.90 -4.00 -3.51
N ASN A 38 -2.17 -4.21 -3.88
CA ASN A 38 -2.64 -4.04 -5.26
C ASN A 38 -2.56 -2.58 -5.73
N SER A 39 -2.98 -1.61 -4.91
CA SER A 39 -2.93 -0.19 -5.29
C SER A 39 -1.51 0.32 -5.51
N VAL A 40 -0.53 -0.21 -4.76
CA VAL A 40 0.89 0.10 -4.94
C VAL A 40 1.47 -0.63 -6.16
N ALA A 41 1.16 -1.93 -6.33
CA ALA A 41 1.74 -2.76 -7.39
C ALA A 41 1.22 -2.42 -8.79
N ALA A 42 -0.10 -2.22 -8.97
CA ALA A 42 -0.70 -1.98 -10.28
C ALA A 42 -0.07 -0.79 -11.05
N PRO A 43 0.00 0.43 -10.50
CA PRO A 43 0.61 1.57 -11.22
C PRO A 43 2.12 1.41 -11.40
N SER A 44 2.79 0.65 -10.53
CA SER A 44 4.24 0.38 -10.66
C SER A 44 4.56 -0.55 -11.83
N ILE A 45 3.65 -1.47 -12.17
CA ILE A 45 3.78 -2.37 -13.31
C ILE A 45 3.56 -1.59 -14.61
N GLU A 46 2.57 -0.69 -14.63
CA GLU A 46 2.29 0.17 -15.78
C GLU A 46 3.43 1.16 -16.06
N ALA A 47 3.98 1.79 -15.00
CA ALA A 47 5.08 2.75 -15.11
C ALA A 47 6.46 2.09 -15.32
N ARG A 48 6.53 0.78 -15.60
CA ARG A 48 7.79 0.10 -15.89
C ARG A 48 8.49 0.65 -17.14
N THR A 49 7.72 1.15 -18.10
CA THR A 49 8.24 1.79 -19.33
C THR A 49 8.88 3.15 -19.08
N GLU A 50 8.52 3.83 -17.99
CA GLU A 50 9.06 5.12 -17.56
C GLU A 50 10.41 4.97 -16.79
N GLY A 51 10.88 3.74 -16.61
CA GLY A 51 12.13 3.41 -15.91
C GLY A 51 11.98 3.25 -14.39
N PHE A 52 13.01 2.72 -13.74
CA PHE A 52 12.92 2.32 -12.33
C PHE A 52 12.83 3.47 -11.33
N VAL A 53 13.49 4.60 -11.61
CA VAL A 53 13.57 5.73 -10.67
C VAL A 53 12.40 6.69 -10.89
N LEU A 54 12.28 7.22 -12.10
CA LEU A 54 11.27 8.25 -12.43
C LEU A 54 9.88 7.67 -12.69
N GLY A 55 9.79 6.40 -13.09
CA GLY A 55 8.53 5.68 -13.30
C GLY A 55 8.10 4.88 -12.08
N VAL A 56 8.64 3.65 -11.98
CA VAL A 56 8.29 2.66 -10.94
C VAL A 56 8.43 3.26 -9.54
N GLY A 57 9.59 3.83 -9.22
CA GLY A 57 9.87 4.43 -7.91
C GLY A 57 8.93 5.59 -7.57
N ALA A 58 8.71 6.51 -8.51
CA ALA A 58 7.79 7.62 -8.31
C ALA A 58 6.35 7.14 -8.06
N LYS A 59 5.82 6.20 -8.85
CA LYS A 59 4.47 5.67 -8.64
C LYS A 59 4.32 4.93 -7.31
N LEU A 60 5.31 4.12 -6.92
CA LEU A 60 5.32 3.48 -5.61
C LEU A 60 5.23 4.52 -4.48
N PHE A 61 5.99 5.61 -4.59
CA PHE A 61 6.02 6.66 -3.57
C PHE A 61 4.76 7.53 -3.52
N THR A 62 4.03 7.69 -4.63
CA THR A 62 2.76 8.45 -4.62
C THR A 62 1.70 7.83 -3.70
N ILE A 63 1.73 6.52 -3.49
CA ILE A 63 0.81 5.82 -2.57
C ILE A 63 1.47 5.53 -1.22
N ALA A 64 2.71 5.03 -1.21
CA ALA A 64 3.41 4.69 0.04
C ALA A 64 3.84 5.94 0.84
N GLY A 65 4.22 7.02 0.15
CA GLY A 65 4.70 8.25 0.77
C GLY A 65 3.70 8.88 1.74
N PRO A 66 2.46 9.16 1.33
CA PRO A 66 1.43 9.67 2.23
C PRO A 66 1.22 8.78 3.46
N VAL A 67 1.18 7.45 3.28
CA VAL A 67 1.00 6.50 4.40
C VAL A 67 2.13 6.61 5.41
N ILE A 68 3.37 6.71 4.96
CA ILE A 68 4.54 6.86 5.83
C ILE A 68 4.49 8.22 6.56
N VAL A 69 4.25 9.31 5.83
CA VAL A 69 4.24 10.67 6.40
C VAL A 69 3.17 10.81 7.47
N TYR A 70 1.92 10.45 7.17
CA TYR A 70 0.82 10.57 8.13
C TYR A 70 0.89 9.52 9.23
N GLY A 71 1.33 8.29 8.93
CA GLY A 71 1.46 7.23 9.93
C GLY A 71 2.52 7.55 10.99
N ILE A 72 3.71 7.98 10.56
CA ILE A 72 4.78 8.37 11.47
C ILE A 72 4.43 9.67 12.19
N GLY A 73 3.90 10.67 11.47
CA GLY A 73 3.50 11.95 12.06
C GLY A 73 2.43 11.78 13.15
N ALA A 74 1.39 10.98 12.89
CA ALA A 74 0.36 10.69 13.89
C ALA A 74 0.92 9.91 15.09
N SER A 75 1.81 8.94 14.86
CA SER A 75 2.45 8.16 15.93
C SER A 75 3.32 9.05 16.82
N PHE A 76 4.05 10.00 16.23
CA PHE A 76 4.86 10.96 16.97
C PHE A 76 4.00 11.88 17.85
N LEU A 77 2.92 12.45 17.29
CA LEU A 77 1.99 13.29 18.05
C LEU A 77 1.30 12.52 19.18
N ALA A 78 0.87 11.28 18.91
CA ALA A 78 0.30 10.40 19.93
C ALA A 78 1.31 10.07 21.04
N GLY A 79 2.58 9.86 20.68
CA GLY A 79 3.68 9.64 21.61
C GLY A 79 3.92 10.83 22.53
N ILE A 80 3.93 12.06 21.98
CA ILE A 80 4.03 13.30 22.78
C ILE A 80 2.85 13.42 23.73
N TRP A 81 1.63 13.19 23.23
CA TRP A 81 0.43 13.28 24.06
C TRP A 81 0.46 12.28 25.24
N TYR A 82 0.88 11.04 24.97
CA TYR A 82 1.03 10.01 26.01
C TYR A 82 2.09 10.38 27.03
N PHE A 83 3.23 10.92 26.58
CA PHE A 83 4.30 11.38 27.47
C PHE A 83 3.82 12.48 28.42
N ILE A 84 3.12 13.49 27.90
CA ILE A 84 2.56 14.60 28.72
C ILE A 84 1.51 14.09 29.71
N LYS A 85 0.69 13.10 29.33
CA LYS A 85 -0.34 12.52 30.22
C LYS A 85 0.23 11.62 31.32
N THR A 86 1.41 11.05 31.10
CA THR A 86 2.07 10.13 32.03
C THR A 86 2.96 10.87 33.04
N LEU A 87 3.39 12.09 32.69
CA LEU A 87 4.08 13.02 33.58
C LEU A 87 3.14 13.53 34.69
#